data_AF-A0AAW8KUZ3-F1
#
_entry.id   AF-A0AAW8KUZ3-F1
#
_cell.length_a   1.000
_cell.length_b   1.000
_cell.length_c   1.000
_cell.angle_alpha   90.00
_cell.angle_beta   90.00
_cell.angle_gamma   90.00
#
_symmetry.space_group_name_H-M   'P 1'
#
loop_
_entity.id
_entity.type
_entity.pdbx_description
1 polymer ?
#
loop_
_entity_poly.entity_id
_entity_poly.type
_entity_poly.pdbx_seq_one_letter_code
_entity_poly.pdbx_strand_id
1 'polypeptide(L)' 'KTNHSYKTADLEQELRKAIQNDEFVIYYQPKINLHDQSIIGFEALIRWQHPEKGLILPNMFIPFAERSSLISDIGKVVL' A
#
# COMPACT_ATOMS: atom_id res chain seq x y z
N LYS A 1 -2.91 20.94 -1.81
CA LYS A 1 -1.78 20.07 -2.17
C LYS A 1 -0.84 20.01 -0.98
N THR A 2 -1.07 19.07 -0.06
CA THR A 2 -0.35 18.99 1.21
C THR A 2 1.02 18.35 1.00
N ASN A 3 2.06 19.18 1.00
CA ASN A 3 3.46 18.75 1.06
C ASN A 3 3.73 18.11 2.43
N HIS A 4 3.58 16.80 2.56
CA HIS A 4 4.21 16.06 3.65
C HIS A 4 5.65 15.74 3.22
N SER A 5 6.60 16.58 3.62
CA SER A 5 8.02 16.25 3.57
C SER A 5 8.31 15.31 4.74
N TYR A 6 8.08 14.01 4.53
CA TYR A 6 8.57 13.01 5.47
C TYR A 6 10.09 13.00 5.41
N LYS A 7 10.75 13.13 6.56
CA LYS A 7 12.18 12.79 6.63
C LYS A 7 12.31 11.30 6.31
N THR A 8 13.29 10.97 5.47
CA THR A 8 13.52 9.61 4.94
C THR A 8 13.63 8.56 6.06
N ALA A 9 14.28 8.89 7.17
CA ALA A 9 14.46 7.99 8.31
C ALA A 9 13.15 7.69 9.07
N ASP A 10 12.26 8.67 9.19
CA ASP A 10 11.00 8.51 9.93
C ASP A 10 10.05 7.56 9.17
N LEU A 11 10.02 7.67 7.83
CA LEU A 11 9.15 6.83 7.00
C LEU A 11 9.57 5.36 7.00
N GLU A 12 10.87 5.05 7.07
CA GLU A 12 11.33 3.65 7.18
C GLU A 12 10.84 3.00 8.48
N GLN A 13 11.01 3.73 9.59
CA GLN A 13 10.60 3.24 10.89
C GLN A 13 9.08 3.05 10.95
N GLU A 14 8.32 3.99 10.39
CA GLU A 14 6.86 3.86 10.30
C GLU A 14 6.44 2.64 9.46
N LEU A 15 7.06 2.40 8.30
CA LEU A 15 6.72 1.24 7.47
C LEU A 15 7.06 -0.08 8.14
N ARG A 16 8.19 -0.17 8.87
CA ARG A 16 8.52 -1.36 9.65
C ARG A 16 7.49 -1.64 10.74
N LYS A 17 7.03 -0.59 11.44
CA LYS A 17 5.94 -0.72 12.42
C LYS A 17 4.63 -1.14 11.75
N ALA A 18 4.30 -0.55 10.61
CA ALA A 18 3.10 -0.88 9.86
C ALA A 18 3.05 -2.36 9.45
N ILE A 19 4.18 -2.96 9.09
CA ILE A 19 4.28 -4.40 8.83
C ILE A 19 4.03 -5.22 10.10
N GLN A 20 4.61 -4.81 11.24
CA GLN A 20 4.46 -5.53 12.52
C GLN A 20 3.08 -5.40 13.15
N ASN A 21 2.37 -4.31 12.86
CA ASN A 21 1.08 -3.96 13.44
C ASN A 21 -0.11 -4.30 12.52
N ASP A 22 0.11 -5.01 11.41
CA ASP A 22 -0.91 -5.35 10.41
C ASP A 22 -1.68 -4.11 9.89
N GLU A 23 -0.98 -3.00 9.67
CA GLU A 23 -1.58 -1.73 9.22
C GLU A 23 -1.80 -1.70 7.69
N PHE A 24 -1.38 -2.73 6.96
CA PHE A 24 -1.61 -2.84 5.52
C PHE A 24 -2.91 -3.59 5.22
N VAL A 25 -3.73 -3.01 4.36
CA VAL A 25 -5.02 -3.58 3.96
C VAL A 25 -5.09 -3.71 2.44
N ILE A 26 -5.80 -4.73 1.95
CA ILE A 26 -5.96 -4.98 0.52
C ILE A 26 -7.35 -4.55 0.08
N TYR A 27 -7.37 -3.70 -0.94
CA TYR A 27 -8.58 -3.33 -1.66
C TYR A 27 -8.62 -4.14 -2.95
N TYR A 28 -9.81 -4.50 -3.42
CA TYR A 28 -9.98 -5.25 -4.66
C TYR A 28 -10.68 -4.39 -5.70
N GLN A 29 -10.03 -4.20 -6.84
CA GLN A 29 -10.65 -3.54 -7.99
C GLN A 29 -11.09 -4.59 -9.02
N PRO A 30 -12.39 -4.68 -9.35
CA PRO A 30 -12.85 -5.65 -10.34
C PRO A 30 -12.34 -5.30 -11.73
N LYS A 31 -11.95 -6.34 -12.48
CA LYS A 31 -11.67 -6.28 -13.92
C LYS A 31 -12.92 -6.78 -14.66
N ILE A 32 -13.41 -5.97 -15.58
CA ILE A 32 -14.67 -6.20 -16.28
C ILE A 32 -14.39 -6.57 -17.73
N ASN A 33 -15.06 -7.62 -18.22
CA ASN A 33 -15.12 -7.91 -19.65
C ASN A 33 -16.01 -6.87 -20.33
N LEU A 34 -15.46 -6.13 -21.29
CA LEU A 34 -16.19 -5.06 -21.97
C LEU A 34 -17.29 -5.57 -22.92
N HIS A 35 -17.25 -6.85 -23.33
CA HIS A 35 -18.26 -7.42 -24.21
C HIS A 35 -19.58 -7.70 -23.48
N ASP A 36 -19.52 -8.28 -22.28
CA ASP A 36 -20.70 -8.80 -21.56
C ASP A 36 -20.85 -8.25 -20.14
N GLN A 37 -19.96 -7.33 -19.73
CA GLN A 37 -19.91 -6.72 -18.39
C GLN A 37 -19.67 -7.73 -17.25
N SER A 38 -19.27 -8.96 -17.55
CA SER A 38 -18.93 -9.94 -16.51
C SER A 38 -17.64 -9.56 -15.78
N ILE A 39 -17.55 -9.95 -14.51
CA ILE A 39 -16.31 -9.82 -13.74
C ILE A 39 -15.38 -10.97 -14.15
N ILE A 40 -14.20 -10.63 -14.67
CA ILE A 40 -13.19 -11.61 -15.12
C ILE A 40 -12.03 -11.77 -14.12
N GLY A 41 -12.02 -10.97 -13.06
CA GLY A 41 -11.01 -11.05 -12.01
C GLY A 41 -10.95 -9.79 -11.18
N PHE A 42 -9.95 -9.73 -10.29
CA PHE A 42 -9.72 -8.59 -9.41
C PHE A 42 -8.24 -8.23 -9.37
N GLU A 43 -7.95 -6.95 -9.24
CA GLU A 43 -6.62 -6.43 -8.88
C GLU A 43 -6.55 -6.20 -7.38
N ALA A 44 -5.58 -6.82 -6.72
CA ALA A 44 -5.26 -6.55 -5.32
C ALA A 44 -4.44 -5.26 -5.23
N LEU A 45 -4.97 -4.29 -4.48
CA LEU A 45 -4.42 -2.96 -4.35
C LEU A 45 -4.12 -2.69 -2.88
N ILE A 46 -2.83 -2.72 -2.52
CA ILE A 46 -2.40 -2.45 -1.15
C ILE A 46 -2.65 -1.00 -0.76
N ARG A 47 -3.05 -0.80 0.49
CA ARG A 47 -3.20 0.49 1.16
C ARG A 47 -2.59 0.40 2.55
N TRP A 48 -2.14 1.53 3.08
CA TRP A 48 -1.68 1.61 4.45
C TRP A 48 -2.71 2.36 5.29
N GLN A 49 -3.36 1.65 6.20
CA GLN A 49 -4.29 2.18 7.17
C GLN A 49 -3.52 2.70 8.40
N HIS A 50 -2.88 3.86 8.26
CA HIS A 50 -2.08 4.45 9.32
C HIS A 50 -2.99 4.88 10.50
N PRO A 51 -2.61 4.60 11.76
CA PRO A 51 -3.45 4.88 12.94
C PRO A 51 -3.82 6.36 13.09
N GLU A 52 -2.86 7.26 12.86
CA GLU A 52 -3.07 8.71 12.97
C GLU A 52 -3.43 9.41 11.65
N LYS A 53 -2.81 8.98 10.53
CA LYS A 53 -2.93 9.66 9.22
C LYS A 53 -4.08 9.11 8.35
N GLY A 54 -4.72 8.04 8.79
CA GLY A 54 -5.76 7.36 8.03
C GLY A 54 -5.21 6.62 6.80
N LEU A 55 -6.03 6.54 5.76
CA LEU A 55 -5.71 5.77 4.56
C LEU A 55 -4.64 6.46 3.71
N ILE A 56 -3.44 5.88 3.65
CA ILE A 56 -2.33 6.31 2.82
C ILE A 56 -2.27 5.46 1.55
N LEU A 57 -2.19 6.14 0.41
CA LEU A 57 -2.15 5.50 -0.91
C LEU A 57 -0.74 4.99 -1.27
N PRO A 58 -0.63 3.91 -2.07
CA PRO A 58 0.63 3.27 -2.42
C PRO A 58 1.65 4.21 -3.07
N ASN A 59 1.22 5.19 -3.86
CA ASN A 59 2.12 6.16 -4.47
C ASN A 59 2.95 6.97 -3.45
N MET A 60 2.48 7.07 -2.19
CA MET A 60 3.18 7.79 -1.12
C MET A 60 4.28 6.97 -0.45
N PHE A 61 4.19 5.63 -0.45
CA PHE A 61 5.12 4.78 0.30
C PHE A 61 5.84 3.71 -0.55
N ILE A 62 5.29 3.26 -1.66
CA ILE A 62 5.91 2.23 -2.52
C ILE A 62 7.28 2.66 -3.03
N PRO A 63 7.49 3.88 -3.57
CA PRO A 63 8.83 4.29 -4.02
C PRO A 63 9.87 4.28 -2.91
N PHE A 64 9.42 4.47 -1.66
CA PHE A 64 10.28 4.38 -0.50
C PHE A 64 10.56 2.92 -0.11
N ALA A 65 9.53 2.09 -0.06
CA ALA A 65 9.64 0.66 0.25
C ALA A 65 10.59 -0.07 -0.72
N GLU A 66 10.58 0.32 -2.00
CA GLU A 66 11.50 -0.21 -3.02
C GLU A 66 12.96 0.15 -2.71
N ARG A 67 13.23 1.41 -2.34
CA ARG A 67 14.61 1.86 -2.01
C ARG A 67 15.12 1.30 -0.69
N SER A 68 14.24 0.99 0.25
CA SER A 68 14.58 0.47 1.59
C SER A 68 14.54 -1.07 1.68
N SER A 69 14.33 -1.76 0.57
CA SER A 69 14.14 -3.22 0.50
C SER A 69 12.95 -3.77 1.31
N LEU A 70 12.14 -2.91 1.93
CA LEU A 70 10.93 -3.27 2.67
C LEU A 70 9.79 -3.78 1.77
N ILE A 71 9.87 -3.51 0.46
CA ILE A 71 8.86 -3.94 -0.50
C ILE A 71 8.63 -5.46 -0.48
N SER A 72 9.67 -6.25 -0.21
CA SER A 72 9.56 -7.70 -0.12
C SER A 72 8.76 -8.16 1.10
N ASP A 73 8.89 -7.46 2.23
CA ASP A 73 8.16 -7.78 3.45
C ASP A 73 6.71 -7.32 3.35
N ILE A 74 6.47 -6.14 2.78
CA ILE A 74 5.12 -5.65 2.47
C ILE A 74 4.43 -6.58 1.46
N GLY A 75 5.15 -7.09 0.46
CA GLY A 75 4.62 -8.02 -0.54
C GLY A 75 4.10 -9.32 0.05
N LYS A 76 4.66 -9.81 1.17
CA LYS A 76 4.15 -11.00 1.88
C LYS A 76 2.77 -10.79 2.48
N VAL A 77 2.34 -9.54 2.70
CA VAL A 77 0.97 -9.23 3.16
C VAL A 77 -0.06 -9.43 2.03
N VAL A 78 0.39 -9.40 0.76
CA VAL A 78 -0.47 -9.53 -0.42
C VAL A 78 -0.64 -10.99 -0.87
N LEU A 79 0.35 -11.85 -0.57
CA LEU A 79 0.42 -13.26 -0.99
C LEU A 79 -0.40 -14.18 -0.09
#